data_AF-A0A6N4WRL4-F1
#
_entry.id   AF-A0A6N4WRL4-F1
#
_cell.length_a   1.000
_cell.length_b   1.000
_cell.length_c   1.000
_cell.angle_alpha   90.00
_cell.angle_beta   90.00
_cell.angle_gamma   90.00
#
_symmetry.space_group_name_H-M   'P 1'
#
loop_
_entity.id
_entity.type
_entity.pdbx_description
1 polymer ?
#
loop_
_entity_poly.entity_id
_entity_poly.type
_entity_poly.pdbx_seq_one_letter_code
_entity_poly.pdbx_strand_id
1 'polypeptide(L)' 'MLRLMNAAEIIEEIARLPENEKGKVVEFVRHLPNAATIEAINDPADNLPRYTSMDEVSSALKDLVNNA' A
#
# COMPACT_ATOMS: atom_id res chain seq x y z
N MET A 1 15.57 -19.42 8.12
CA MET A 1 14.11 -19.55 8.36
C MET A 1 13.62 -18.26 8.99
N LEU A 2 12.69 -17.54 8.36
CA LEU A 2 11.98 -16.44 9.01
C LEU A 2 10.97 -17.05 9.99
N ARG A 3 11.10 -16.74 11.28
CA ARG A 3 10.03 -17.02 12.25
C ARG A 3 8.90 -16.04 11.98
N LEU A 4 7.70 -16.54 11.71
CA LEU A 4 6.49 -15.70 11.69
C LEU A 4 6.19 -15.31 13.14
N MET A 5 6.28 -14.02 13.45
CA MET A 5 5.95 -13.45 14.76
C MET A 5 4.58 -12.81 14.68
N ASN A 6 3.76 -13.05 15.69
CA ASN A 6 2.46 -12.38 15.79
C ASN A 6 2.61 -10.96 16.36
N ALA A 7 1.54 -10.18 16.32
CA ALA A 7 1.56 -8.77 16.77
C ALA A 7 2.02 -8.60 18.22
N ALA A 8 1.63 -9.50 19.14
CA ALA A 8 2.02 -9.43 20.54
C ALA A 8 3.53 -9.70 20.71
N GLU A 9 4.06 -10.71 20.02
CA GLU A 9 5.50 -11.01 20.02
C GLU A 9 6.31 -9.84 19.45
N ILE A 10 5.82 -9.18 18.39
CA ILE A 10 6.49 -8.01 17.80
C ILE A 10 6.54 -6.85 18.80
N ILE A 11 5.45 -6.58 19.53
CA ILE A 11 5.40 -5.52 20.54
C ILE A 11 6.38 -5.80 21.69
N GLU A 12 6.45 -7.04 22.15
CA GLU A 12 7.42 -7.43 23.19
C GLU A 12 8.87 -7.23 22.75
N GLU A 13 9.21 -7.59 21.51
CA GLU A 13 10.56 -7.38 20.99
C GLU A 13 10.89 -5.89 20.84
N ILE A 14 9.96 -5.05 20.38
CA ILE A 14 10.14 -3.59 20.33
C ILE A 14 10.37 -3.02 21.74
N ALA A 15 9.65 -3.52 22.75
CA ALA A 15 9.81 -3.07 24.13
C ALA A 15 11.20 -3.40 24.70
N ARG A 16 11.82 -4.49 24.25
CA ARG A 16 13.17 -4.94 24.64
C ARG A 16 14.30 -4.19 23.96
N LEU A 17 14.02 -3.40 22.92
CA LEU A 17 15.04 -2.63 22.22
C LEU A 17 15.68 -1.56 23.14
N PRO A 18 16.95 -1.20 22.91
CA PRO A 18 17.53 0.02 23.48
C PRO A 18 16.71 1.27 23.12
N GLU A 19 16.65 2.27 24.01
CA GLU A 19 15.86 3.50 23.79
C GLU A 19 16.18 4.21 22.46
N ASN A 20 17.47 4.23 22.06
CA ASN A 20 17.90 4.83 20.80
C ASN A 20 17.40 4.06 19.55
N GLU A 21 17.05 2.78 19.69
CA GLU A 21 16.50 1.95 18.61
C GLU A 21 14.96 2.02 18.57
N LYS A 22 14.29 2.21 19.71
CA LYS A 22 12.83 2.41 19.76
C LYS A 22 12.38 3.60 18.91
N GLY A 23 13.14 4.69 18.92
CA GLY A 23 12.88 5.88 18.10
C GLY A 23 12.83 5.57 16.60
N LYS A 24 13.67 4.65 16.11
CA LYS A 24 13.71 4.25 14.70
C LYS A 24 12.47 3.46 14.27
N VAL A 25 11.88 2.67 15.19
CA VAL A 25 10.62 1.97 14.92
C VAL A 25 9.48 2.96 14.73
N VAL A 26 9.42 3.99 15.59
CA VAL A 26 8.44 5.09 15.46
C VAL A 26 8.63 5.83 14.14
N GLU A 27 9.88 6.14 13.80
CA GLU A 27 10.22 6.77 12.53
C GLU A 27 9.78 5.91 11.34
N PHE A 28 10.08 4.61 11.34
CA PHE A 28 9.66 3.67 10.29
C PHE A 28 8.13 3.65 10.11
N VAL A 29 7.36 3.55 11.19
CA VAL A 29 5.89 3.52 11.11
C VAL A 29 5.32 4.84 10.61
N ARG A 30 5.93 5.98 10.94
CA ARG A 30 5.49 7.30 10.46
C ARG A 30 5.64 7.49 8.95
N HIS A 31 6.57 6.78 8.32
CA HIS A 31 6.72 6.80 6.86
C HIS A 31 5.64 6.00 6.15
N LEU A 32 4.94 5.10 6.85
CA LEU A 32 3.87 4.32 6.26
C LEU A 32 2.60 5.19 6.12
N PRO A 33 1.92 5.13 4.96
CA PRO A 33 0.67 5.82 4.79
C PRO A 33 -0.35 5.32 5.81
N ASN A 34 -1.04 6.26 6.47
CA ASN A 34 -2.13 5.92 7.38
C ASN A 34 -3.35 5.41 6.59
N ALA A 35 -4.35 4.87 7.30
CA ALA A 35 -5.54 4.29 6.67
C ALA A 35 -6.25 5.25 5.71
N ALA A 36 -6.39 6.53 6.08
CA ALA A 36 -6.99 7.55 5.23
C ALA A 36 -6.15 7.83 3.96
N THR A 37 -4.83 7.76 4.06
CA THR A 37 -3.93 7.92 2.91
C THR A 37 -4.02 6.71 1.98
N ILE A 38 -4.10 5.50 2.52
CA ILE A 38 -4.33 4.28 1.74
C ILE A 38 -5.69 4.34 1.02
N GLU A 39 -6.73 4.76 1.72
CA GLU A 39 -8.07 4.95 1.15
C GLU A 39 -8.03 5.96 0.01
N ALA A 40 -7.41 7.13 0.20
CA ALA A 40 -7.27 8.14 -0.83
C ALA A 40 -6.41 7.70 -2.04
N ILE A 41 -5.46 6.79 -1.86
CA ILE A 41 -4.71 6.16 -2.96
C ILE A 41 -5.61 5.22 -3.77
N ASN A 42 -6.52 4.50 -3.10
CA ASN A 42 -7.40 3.52 -3.73
C ASN A 42 -8.66 4.16 -4.33
N ASP A 43 -9.17 5.25 -3.75
CA ASP A 43 -10.37 5.99 -4.18
C ASP A 43 -10.39 6.32 -5.69
N PRO A 44 -9.30 6.86 -6.30
CA PRO A 44 -9.29 7.09 -7.74
C PRO A 44 -9.30 5.78 -8.56
N ALA A 45 -8.86 4.65 -8.00
CA ALA A 45 -8.79 3.37 -8.71
C ALA A 45 -10.06 2.51 -8.60
N ASP A 46 -11.02 2.89 -7.76
CA ASP A 46 -12.26 2.13 -7.55
C ASP A 46 -13.30 2.42 -8.64
N ASN A 47 -13.27 3.61 -9.23
CA ASN A 47 -14.19 4.02 -10.30
C ASN A 47 -13.54 4.05 -11.70
N LEU A 48 -12.25 3.73 -11.80
CA LEU A 48 -11.55 3.67 -13.08
C LEU A 48 -11.64 2.28 -13.71
N PRO A 49 -11.80 2.19 -15.05
CA PRO A 49 -11.69 0.93 -15.75
C PRO A 49 -10.32 0.30 -15.49
N ARG A 50 -10.31 -0.95 -15.02
CA ARG A 50 -9.08 -1.74 -14.89
C ARG A 50 -8.91 -2.59 -16.13
N TYR A 51 -7.76 -2.48 -16.76
CA TYR A 51 -7.37 -3.29 -17.93
C TYR A 51 -6.35 -4.33 -17.51
N THR A 52 -6.53 -5.57 -17.95
CA THR A 52 -5.65 -6.70 -17.62
C THR A 52 -4.62 -6.97 -18.71
N SER A 53 -4.75 -6.32 -19.87
CA SER A 53 -3.84 -6.45 -21.01
C SER A 53 -3.74 -5.17 -21.85
N MET A 54 -2.68 -5.07 -22.67
CA MET A 54 -2.47 -3.93 -23.58
C MET A 54 -3.48 -3.92 -24.74
N ASP A 55 -4.02 -5.08 -25.12
CA ASP A 55 -5.05 -5.20 -26.16
C ASP A 55 -6.38 -4.59 -25.71
N GLU A 56 -6.74 -4.78 -24.43
CA GLU A 56 -7.90 -4.14 -23.81
C GLU A 56 -7.73 -2.61 -23.77
N VAL A 57 -6.54 -2.13 -23.40
CA VAL A 57 -6.22 -0.70 -23.42
C VAL A 57 -6.35 -0.14 -24.84
N SER A 58 -5.76 -0.82 -25.84
CA SER A 58 -5.81 -0.36 -27.22
C SER A 58 -7.24 -0.32 -27.78
N SER A 59 -8.09 -1.25 -27.37
CA SER A 59 -9.50 -1.31 -27.80
C SER A 59 -10.30 -0.17 -27.18
N ALA A 60 -10.18 0.04 -25.88
CA ALA A 60 -10.84 1.14 -25.18
C ALA A 60 -10.45 2.52 -25.72
N LEU A 61 -9.18 2.71 -26.09
CA LEU A 61 -8.70 3.95 -26.73
C LEU A 61 -9.30 4.16 -28.12
N LYS A 62 -9.42 3.09 -28.94
CA LYS A 62 -10.06 3.17 -30.26
C LYS A 62 -11.53 3.52 -30.13
N ASP A 63 -12.24 2.90 -29.19
CA ASP A 63 -13.64 3.20 -28.94
C ASP A 63 -13.84 4.64 -28.48
N LEU A 64 -12.96 5.18 -27.64
CA LEU A 64 -13.03 6.58 -27.22
C LEU A 64 -12.82 7.55 -28.38
N VAL A 65 -11.86 7.27 -29.27
CA VAL A 65 -11.55 8.11 -30.44
C VAL A 65 -12.65 8.06 -31.50
N ASN A 66 -13.32 6.92 -31.67
CA ASN A 66 -14.35 6.72 -32.69
C ASN A 66 -15.75 7.19 -32.26
N ASN A 67 -15.98 7.34 -30.95
CA ASN A 67 -17.27 7.77 -30.39
C ASN A 67 -17.25 9.22 -29.85
N ALA A 68 -16.22 10.00 -30.17
CA ALA A 68 -16.09 11.44 -29.90
C ALA A 68 -16.52 12.27 -31.11
#